data_AF-A0A5R8QL16-F1
#
_entry.id   AF-A0A5R8QL16-F1
#
_cell.length_a   1.000
_cell.length_b   1.000
_cell.length_c   1.000
_cell.angle_alpha   90.00
_cell.angle_beta   90.00
_cell.angle_gamma   90.00
#
_symmetry.space_group_name_H-M   'P 1'
#
loop_
_entity.id
_entity.type
_entity.pdbx_description
1 polymer ?
#
loop_
_entity_poly.entity_id
_entity_poly.type
_entity_poly.pdbx_seq_one_letter_code
_entity_poly.pdbx_strand_id
1 'polypeptide(L)'
;MAEATYTKLDIAHEYLDTAMQLYIEKRSYFSAIHLAGAAEELFGRHLPKDERISTIALKAQIGFQVLESGKEVEYETAQKTERKKALGITLGSKNSVKHMNDDGSDSTVTIDPVVEARNWIEDALINLEKLNLPKPKNYMKFVSCRNLEAEH
;
A
#
# COMPACT_ATOMS: atom_id res chain seq x y z
N MET A 1 10.33 3.40 -31.88
CA MET A 1 9.96 2.15 -31.19
C MET A 1 8.57 1.77 -31.65
N ALA A 2 8.29 0.48 -31.87
CA ALA A 2 6.97 -0.01 -32.25
C ALA A 2 6.01 0.02 -31.06
N GLU A 3 4.73 0.30 -31.30
CA GLU A 3 3.69 0.26 -30.28
C GLU A 3 3.47 -1.18 -29.81
N ALA A 4 3.43 -1.40 -28.50
CA ALA A 4 3.20 -2.71 -27.88
C ALA A 4 2.12 -2.60 -26.80
N THR A 5 1.31 -3.65 -26.66
CA THR A 5 0.23 -3.73 -25.67
C THR A 5 0.69 -4.52 -24.45
N TYR A 6 0.48 -3.97 -23.25
CA TYR A 6 0.75 -4.60 -21.97
C TYR A 6 -0.52 -4.68 -21.13
N THR A 7 -0.72 -5.78 -20.41
CA THR A 7 -1.86 -5.85 -19.48
C THR A 7 -1.58 -4.99 -18.24
N LYS A 8 -2.64 -4.55 -17.55
CA LYS A 8 -2.49 -3.84 -16.27
C LYS A 8 -1.85 -4.70 -15.18
N LEU A 9 -2.01 -6.02 -15.26
CA LEU A 9 -1.37 -6.97 -14.35
C LEU A 9 0.13 -7.08 -14.62
N ASP A 10 0.57 -7.09 -15.88
CA ASP A 10 1.99 -7.09 -16.22
C ASP A 10 2.68 -5.83 -15.69
N ILE A 11 2.05 -4.67 -15.88
CA ILE A 11 2.55 -3.39 -15.38
C ILE A 11 2.62 -3.39 -13.85
N ALA A 12 1.59 -3.90 -13.16
CA ALA A 12 1.58 -4.00 -11.70
C ALA A 12 2.68 -4.93 -11.19
N HIS A 13 2.95 -6.01 -11.92
CA HIS A 13 4.02 -6.96 -11.60
C HIS A 13 5.40 -6.32 -11.73
N GLU A 14 5.65 -5.58 -12.81
CA GLU A 14 6.88 -4.82 -13.01
C GLU A 14 7.10 -3.76 -11.92
N TYR A 15 6.04 -3.02 -11.56
CA TYR A 15 6.09 -2.04 -10.48
C TYR A 15 6.44 -2.67 -9.14
N LEU A 16 5.84 -3.81 -8.80
CA LEU A 16 6.13 -4.51 -7.56
C LEU A 16 7.55 -5.08 -7.54
N ASP A 17 8.03 -5.68 -8.63
CA ASP A 17 9.39 -6.21 -8.73
C ASP A 17 10.44 -5.09 -8.59
N THR A 18 10.17 -3.93 -9.20
CA THR A 18 11.03 -2.75 -9.13
C THR A 18 11.03 -2.14 -7.73
N ALA A 19 9.86 -2.03 -7.09
CA ALA A 19 9.76 -1.54 -5.71
C ALA A 19 10.58 -2.41 -4.75
N MET A 20 10.49 -3.74 -4.88
CA MET A 20 11.32 -4.67 -4.10
C MET A 20 12.82 -4.47 -4.35
N GLN A 21 13.23 -4.29 -5.61
CA GLN A 21 14.62 -4.05 -5.94
C GLN A 21 15.15 -2.81 -5.23
N LEU A 22 14.42 -1.68 -5.32
CA LEU A 22 14.81 -0.42 -4.68
C LEU A 22 14.91 -0.55 -3.16
N TYR A 23 13.95 -1.27 -2.55
CA TYR A 23 13.98 -1.58 -1.12
C TYR A 23 15.23 -2.38 -0.72
N ILE A 24 15.51 -3.48 -1.41
CA ILE A 24 16.66 -4.36 -1.15
C ILE A 24 17.98 -3.60 -1.29
N GLU A 25 18.07 -2.73 -2.30
CA GLU A 25 19.24 -1.87 -2.55
C GLU A 25 19.34 -0.69 -1.57
N LYS A 26 18.41 -0.58 -0.61
CA LYS A 26 18.34 0.47 0.42
C LYS A 26 18.41 1.88 -0.17
N ARG A 27 17.73 2.10 -1.29
CA ARG A 27 17.72 3.39 -1.99
C ARG A 27 16.35 3.75 -2.53
N SER A 28 16.12 5.05 -2.72
CA SER A 28 14.93 5.58 -3.40
C SER A 28 13.60 5.07 -2.82
N TYR A 29 13.49 5.01 -1.48
CA TYR A 29 12.31 4.49 -0.78
C TYR A 29 11.00 5.16 -1.19
N PHE A 30 10.98 6.47 -1.44
CA PHE A 30 9.76 7.14 -1.94
C PHE A 30 9.31 6.64 -3.31
N SER A 31 10.25 6.28 -4.20
CA SER A 31 9.93 5.62 -5.46
C SER A 31 9.41 4.21 -5.24
N ALA A 32 9.99 3.46 -4.29
CA ALA A 32 9.47 2.14 -3.90
C ALA A 32 8.03 2.23 -3.36
N ILE A 33 7.75 3.19 -2.47
CA ILE A 33 6.40 3.50 -1.95
C ILE A 33 5.43 3.78 -3.10
N HIS A 34 5.80 4.66 -4.02
CA HIS A 34 4.94 5.01 -5.15
C HIS A 34 4.62 3.79 -6.03
N LEU A 35 5.65 3.03 -6.42
CA LEU A 35 5.51 1.87 -7.29
C LEU A 35 4.71 0.76 -6.62
N ALA A 36 5.02 0.44 -5.37
CA ALA A 36 4.28 -0.58 -4.60
C ALA A 36 2.82 -0.16 -4.37
N GLY A 37 2.57 1.10 -4.02
CA GLY A 37 1.21 1.64 -3.90
C GLY A 37 0.42 1.62 -5.22
N ALA A 38 1.08 1.85 -6.36
CA ALA A 38 0.46 1.72 -7.68
C ALA A 38 0.16 0.24 -8.02
N ALA A 39 1.08 -0.67 -7.70
CA ALA A 39 0.90 -2.11 -7.88
C ALA A 39 -0.27 -2.63 -7.02
N GLU A 40 -0.35 -2.25 -5.74
CA GLU A 40 -1.45 -2.62 -4.84
C GLU A 40 -2.80 -2.26 -5.45
N GLU A 41 -2.94 -1.04 -5.96
CA GLU A 41 -4.19 -0.54 -6.52
C GLU A 41 -4.57 -1.27 -7.82
N LEU A 42 -3.59 -1.53 -8.69
CA LEU A 42 -3.82 -2.25 -9.93
C LEU A 42 -4.20 -3.72 -9.69
N PHE A 43 -3.51 -4.43 -8.79
CA PHE A 43 -3.91 -5.78 -8.37
C PHE A 43 -5.29 -5.76 -7.71
N GLY A 44 -5.50 -4.85 -6.76
CA GLY A 44 -6.76 -4.73 -6.02
C GLY A 44 -7.97 -4.49 -6.93
N ARG A 45 -7.83 -3.74 -8.03
CA ARG A 45 -8.93 -3.52 -8.98
C ARG A 45 -9.41 -4.79 -9.70
N HIS A 46 -8.62 -5.85 -9.73
CA HIS A 46 -9.00 -7.16 -10.26
C HIS A 46 -9.66 -8.06 -9.21
N LEU A 47 -9.72 -7.64 -7.94
CA LEU A 47 -10.38 -8.34 -6.85
C LEU A 47 -11.76 -7.74 -6.54
N PRO A 48 -12.71 -8.56 -6.02
CA PRO A 48 -13.91 -8.06 -5.35
C PRO A 48 -13.56 -6.99 -4.32
N LYS A 49 -14.40 -5.96 -4.20
CA LYS A 49 -14.06 -4.76 -3.42
C LYS A 49 -13.73 -5.06 -1.96
N ASP A 50 -14.45 -6.02 -1.37
CA ASP A 50 -14.32 -6.50 -0.01
C ASP A 50 -13.10 -7.42 0.22
N GLU A 51 -12.50 -7.95 -0.84
CA GLU A 51 -11.29 -8.77 -0.77
C GLU A 51 -10.00 -7.95 -0.91
N ARG A 52 -10.07 -6.69 -1.33
CA ARG A 52 -8.89 -5.80 -1.47
C ARG A 52 -8.26 -5.53 -0.12
N ILE A 53 -6.94 -5.65 -0.01
CA ILE A 53 -6.23 -5.38 1.25
C ILE A 53 -6.49 -3.97 1.77
N SER A 54 -6.47 -2.96 0.90
CA SER A 54 -6.80 -1.57 1.25
C SER A 54 -8.21 -1.40 1.81
N THR A 55 -9.19 -2.16 1.31
CA THR A 55 -10.54 -2.18 1.89
C THR A 55 -10.53 -2.85 3.26
N ILE A 56 -9.90 -4.01 3.40
CA ILE A 56 -9.86 -4.77 4.66
C ILE A 56 -9.17 -3.93 5.76
N ALA A 57 -8.01 -3.37 5.45
CA ALA A 57 -7.25 -2.51 6.36
C ALA A 57 -8.06 -1.28 6.79
N LEU A 58 -8.77 -0.63 5.85
CA LEU A 58 -9.64 0.49 6.16
C LEU A 58 -10.78 0.08 7.11
N LYS A 59 -11.42 -1.07 6.88
CA LYS A 59 -12.48 -1.57 7.76
C LYS A 59 -11.95 -1.88 9.16
N ALA A 60 -10.78 -2.50 9.26
CA ALA A 60 -10.12 -2.79 10.53
C ALA A 60 -9.80 -1.50 11.30
N GLN A 61 -9.22 -0.49 10.63
CA GLN A 61 -8.88 0.79 11.24
C GLN A 61 -10.11 1.54 11.77
N ILE A 62 -11.22 1.50 11.04
CA ILE A 62 -12.50 2.06 11.51
C ILE A 62 -12.97 1.31 12.76
N GLY A 63 -12.91 -0.03 12.75
CA GLY A 63 -13.26 -0.85 13.92
C GLY A 63 -12.43 -0.52 15.16
N PHE A 64 -11.11 -0.39 15.01
CA PHE A 64 -10.22 0.02 16.10
C PHE A 64 -10.58 1.40 16.67
N GLN A 65 -10.85 2.39 15.81
CA GLN A 65 -11.21 3.74 16.25
C GLN A 65 -12.53 3.77 17.03
N VAL A 66 -13.52 2.97 16.62
CA VAL A 66 -14.78 2.82 17.36
C VAL A 66 -14.54 2.22 18.73
N LEU A 67 -13.76 1.12 18.81
CA LEU A 67 -13.41 0.47 20.07
C LEU A 67 -12.69 1.41 21.02
N GLU A 68 -11.68 2.16 20.55
CA GLU A 68 -10.97 3.16 21.36
C GLU A 68 -11.87 4.29 21.84
N SER A 69 -12.87 4.68 21.05
CA SER A 69 -13.80 5.74 21.44
C SER A 69 -14.78 5.34 22.55
N GLY A 70 -14.88 4.03 22.86
CA GLY A 70 -15.82 3.49 23.84
C GLY A 70 -17.30 3.66 23.45
N LYS A 71 -17.59 4.06 22.21
CA LYS A 71 -18.95 4.28 21.73
C LYS A 71 -19.48 3.00 21.09
N GLU A 72 -20.64 2.53 21.54
CA GLU A 72 -21.44 1.60 20.76
C GLU A 72 -22.06 2.36 19.58
N VAL A 73 -21.52 2.17 18.40
CA VAL A 73 -22.01 2.78 17.15
C VAL A 73 -22.18 1.68 16.12
N GLU A 74 -23.30 1.71 15.41
CA GLU A 74 -23.48 0.83 14.26
C GLU A 74 -22.38 1.04 13.22
N TYR A 75 -21.90 -0.07 12.65
CA TYR A 75 -20.77 -0.09 11.73
C TYR A 75 -20.94 0.87 10.53
N GLU A 76 -22.14 0.96 9.96
CA GLU A 76 -22.40 1.85 8.81
C GLU A 76 -22.25 3.33 9.17
N THR A 77 -22.64 3.70 10.39
CA THR A 77 -22.52 5.07 10.90
C THR A 77 -21.05 5.39 11.19
N ALA A 78 -20.33 4.47 11.84
CA ALA A 78 -18.89 4.60 12.05
C ALA A 78 -18.11 4.71 10.74
N GLN A 79 -18.52 3.96 9.71
CA GLN A 79 -17.89 4.04 8.38
C GLN A 79 -18.08 5.40 7.71
N LYS A 80 -19.07 6.21 8.10
CA LYS A 80 -19.22 7.58 7.57
C LYS A 80 -18.39 8.58 8.37
N THR A 81 -18.37 8.47 9.70
CA THR A 81 -17.71 9.46 10.58
C THR A 81 -16.20 9.26 10.69
N GLU A 82 -15.74 8.01 10.81
CA GLU A 82 -14.33 7.69 11.09
C GLU A 82 -13.51 7.47 9.82
N ARG A 83 -14.16 7.27 8.68
CA ARG A 83 -13.49 6.88 7.43
C ARG A 83 -12.45 7.87 6.95
N LYS A 84 -12.67 9.18 7.07
CA LYS A 84 -11.66 10.17 6.63
C LYS A 84 -10.38 10.02 7.45
N LYS A 85 -10.52 9.86 8.77
CA LYS A 85 -9.40 9.64 9.70
C LYS A 85 -8.72 8.30 9.41
N ALA A 86 -9.50 7.24 9.24
CA ALA A 86 -8.98 5.91 8.92
C ALA A 86 -8.25 5.88 7.56
N LEU A 87 -8.78 6.54 6.51
CA LEU A 87 -8.10 6.68 5.22
C LEU A 87 -6.76 7.40 5.36
N GLY A 88 -6.70 8.44 6.19
CA GLY A 88 -5.46 9.16 6.49
C GLY A 88 -4.43 8.35 7.26
N ILE A 89 -4.83 7.27 7.93
CA ILE A 89 -3.90 6.35 8.62
C ILE A 89 -3.51 5.21 7.66
N THR A 90 -4.48 4.57 7.03
CA THR A 90 -4.28 3.36 6.21
C THR A 90 -3.65 3.64 4.85
N LEU A 91 -4.02 4.75 4.20
CA LEU A 91 -3.50 5.14 2.89
C LEU A 91 -2.72 6.46 2.95
N GLY A 92 -2.50 6.96 4.17
CA GLY A 92 -1.99 8.30 4.46
C GLY A 92 -0.66 8.55 3.79
N SER A 93 0.27 7.63 3.93
CA SER A 93 1.62 7.73 3.38
C SER A 93 1.68 7.74 1.85
N LYS A 94 0.96 6.84 1.18
CA LYS A 94 0.86 6.82 -0.29
C LYS A 94 0.26 8.14 -0.78
N ASN A 95 -0.75 8.65 -0.09
CA ASN A 95 -1.42 9.88 -0.48
C ASN A 95 -0.57 11.12 -0.16
N SER A 96 0.09 11.20 0.99
CA SER A 96 0.94 12.33 1.39
C SER A 96 2.22 12.44 0.58
N VAL A 97 2.74 11.31 0.07
CA VAL A 97 3.88 11.33 -0.86
C VAL A 97 3.46 11.75 -2.28
N LYS A 98 2.22 11.47 -2.68
CA LYS A 98 1.73 11.67 -4.05
C LYS A 98 0.98 13.00 -4.26
N HIS A 99 0.34 13.52 -3.22
CA HIS A 99 -0.60 14.63 -3.31
C HIS A 99 -0.12 15.80 -2.44
N MET A 100 -0.31 17.01 -2.96
CA MET A 100 -0.16 18.29 -2.27
C MET A 100 -1.47 19.05 -2.48
N ASN A 101 -1.83 19.96 -1.57
CA ASN A 101 -3.01 20.79 -1.79
C ASN A 101 -2.78 21.76 -2.95
N ASP A 102 -3.87 22.16 -3.62
CA ASP A 102 -3.82 23.05 -4.79
C ASP A 102 -3.23 24.44 -4.46
N ASP A 103 -3.30 24.85 -3.19
CA ASP A 103 -2.72 26.09 -2.67
C ASP A 103 -1.25 25.96 -2.25
N GLY A 104 -0.65 24.77 -2.41
CA GLY A 104 0.72 24.47 -2.03
C GLY A 104 0.93 24.26 -0.52
N SER A 105 -0.13 24.25 0.29
CA SER A 105 -0.07 23.75 1.65
C SER A 105 0.10 22.22 1.66
N ASP A 106 0.54 21.64 2.79
CA ASP A 106 0.95 20.22 2.89
C ASP A 106 2.24 19.89 2.11
N SER A 107 3.23 20.81 2.17
CA SER A 107 4.49 20.71 1.44
C SER A 107 5.55 19.81 2.09
N THR A 108 5.24 19.23 3.26
CA THR A 108 6.15 18.36 4.01
C THR A 108 5.43 17.10 4.47
N VAL A 109 6.19 15.99 4.53
CA VAL A 109 5.69 14.71 5.05
C VAL A 109 6.65 14.20 6.12
N THR A 110 6.10 13.75 7.25
CA THR A 110 6.84 13.06 8.30
C THR A 110 6.52 11.57 8.20
N ILE A 111 7.53 10.76 7.86
CA ILE A 111 7.36 9.33 7.64
C ILE A 111 8.68 8.58 7.85
N ASP A 112 8.60 7.32 8.30
CA ASP A 112 9.71 6.38 8.16
C ASP A 112 9.63 5.73 6.76
N PRO A 113 10.50 6.14 5.83
CA PRO A 113 10.38 5.70 4.44
C PRO A 113 10.75 4.22 4.26
N VAL A 114 11.52 3.62 5.18
CA VAL A 114 11.89 2.22 5.12
C VAL A 114 10.68 1.37 5.51
N VAL A 115 10.13 1.63 6.70
CA VAL A 115 8.95 0.92 7.20
C VAL A 115 7.81 1.03 6.18
N GLU A 116 7.64 2.21 5.60
CA GLU A 116 6.51 2.39 4.71
C GLU A 116 6.68 1.79 3.32
N ALA A 117 7.90 1.80 2.77
CA ALA A 117 8.17 1.06 1.55
C ALA A 117 7.87 -0.44 1.75
N ARG A 118 8.26 -1.00 2.90
CA ARG A 118 7.96 -2.40 3.26
C ARG A 118 6.46 -2.65 3.31
N ASN A 119 5.70 -1.84 4.06
CA ASN A 119 4.25 -2.02 4.22
C ASN A 119 3.53 -2.05 2.86
N TRP A 120 3.84 -1.11 1.97
CA TRP A 120 3.22 -1.08 0.64
C TRP A 120 3.61 -2.27 -0.24
N ILE A 121 4.85 -2.75 -0.14
CA ILE A 121 5.28 -3.95 -0.87
C ILE A 121 4.51 -5.18 -0.36
N GLU A 122 4.32 -5.30 0.96
CA GLU A 122 3.56 -6.39 1.58
C GLU A 122 2.08 -6.35 1.18
N ASP A 123 1.44 -5.18 1.20
CA ASP A 123 0.05 -5.02 0.78
C ASP A 123 -0.14 -5.39 -0.70
N ALA A 124 0.75 -4.93 -1.58
CA ALA A 124 0.72 -5.31 -2.98
C ALA A 124 0.89 -6.83 -3.17
N LEU A 125 1.77 -7.46 -2.39
CA LEU A 125 1.96 -8.91 -2.38
C LEU A 125 0.71 -9.67 -1.94
N ILE A 126 -0.03 -9.18 -0.94
CA ILE A 126 -1.28 -9.81 -0.50
C ILE A 126 -2.32 -9.83 -1.62
N ASN A 127 -2.51 -8.70 -2.34
CA ASN A 127 -3.43 -8.68 -3.47
C ASN A 127 -2.94 -9.60 -4.61
N LEU A 128 -1.63 -9.64 -4.89
CA LEU A 128 -1.04 -10.55 -5.86
C LEU A 128 -1.30 -12.03 -5.51
N GLU A 129 -1.15 -12.40 -4.24
CA GLU A 129 -1.43 -13.76 -3.74
C GLU A 129 -2.89 -14.15 -3.93
N LYS A 130 -3.82 -13.25 -3.60
CA LYS A 130 -5.26 -13.49 -3.80
C LYS A 130 -5.63 -13.72 -5.26
N LEU A 131 -4.89 -13.11 -6.20
CA LEU A 131 -5.04 -13.32 -7.63
C LEU A 131 -4.35 -14.60 -8.14
N ASN A 132 -3.66 -15.36 -7.28
CA ASN A 132 -2.88 -16.55 -7.64
C ASN A 132 -1.83 -16.29 -8.74
N LEU A 133 -1.24 -15.09 -8.75
CA LEU A 133 -0.23 -14.70 -9.73
C LEU A 133 1.19 -15.14 -9.29
N PRO A 134 2.12 -15.33 -10.26
CA PRO A 134 3.49 -15.69 -9.93
C PRO A 134 4.19 -14.59 -9.15
N LYS A 135 5.10 -14.99 -8.25
CA LYS A 135 5.88 -14.04 -7.45
C LYS A 135 6.86 -13.23 -8.31
N PRO A 136 7.12 -11.94 -7.97
CA PRO A 136 8.20 -11.16 -8.57
C PRO A 136 9.57 -11.82 -8.39
N LYS A 137 10.51 -11.50 -9.28
CA LYS A 137 11.86 -12.07 -9.27
C LYS A 137 12.60 -11.75 -7.97
N ASN A 138 12.36 -10.55 -7.43
CA ASN A 138 12.98 -10.09 -6.19
C ASN A 138 12.27 -10.57 -4.92
N TYR A 139 11.18 -11.35 -5.02
CA TYR A 139 10.38 -11.77 -3.86
C TYR A 139 11.19 -12.46 -2.76
N MET A 140 11.98 -13.49 -3.10
CA MET A 140 12.74 -14.24 -2.10
C MET A 140 13.79 -13.37 -1.40
N LYS A 141 14.45 -12.49 -2.16
CA LYS A 141 15.44 -11.55 -1.60
C LYS A 141 14.79 -10.52 -0.69
N PHE A 142 13.62 -10.03 -1.05
CA PHE A 142 12.84 -9.11 -0.22
C PHE A 142 12.48 -9.77 1.12
N VAL A 143 11.96 -11.00 1.10
CA VAL A 143 11.62 -11.75 2.33
C VAL A 143 12.84 -11.93 3.24
N SER A 144 14.01 -12.29 2.67
CA SER A 144 15.25 -12.41 3.45
C SER A 144 15.72 -11.08 4.03
N CYS A 145 15.72 -10.01 3.23
CA CYS A 145 16.14 -8.67 3.66
C CYS A 145 15.27 -8.16 4.81
N ARG A 146 13.96 -8.35 4.69
CA ARG A 146 12.98 -7.94 5.70
C ARG A 146 13.16 -8.64 7.04
N ASN A 147 13.44 -9.94 7.04
CA ASN A 147 13.57 -10.69 8.29
C ASN A 147 14.81 -10.26 9.08
N LEU A 148 15.90 -9.89 8.40
CA LEU A 148 17.11 -9.35 9.04
C LEU A 148 16.86 -7.99 9.73
N GLU A 149 15.88 -7.21 9.26
CA GLU A 149 15.53 -5.92 9.86
C GLU A 149 14.60 -6.06 11.08
N ALA A 150 13.97 -7.22 11.29
CA ALA A 150 13.10 -7.48 12.44
C ALA A 150 13.85 -7.97 13.70
N GLU A 151 15.14 -8.25 13.58
CA GLU A 151 16.00 -8.75 14.67
C GLU A 151 16.79 -7.64 15.41
N HIS A 152 16.54 -6.37 15.06
CA HIS A 152 17.16 -5.17 15.63
C HIS A 152 16.12 -4.22 16.22
#